data_AF-M6FIP4-F1
#
_entry.id   AF-M6FIP4-F1
#
_cell.length_a   1.000
_cell.length_b   1.000
_cell.length_c   1.000
_cell.angle_alpha   90.00
_cell.angle_beta   90.00
_cell.angle_gamma   90.00
#
_symmetry.space_group_name_H-M   'P 1'
#
loop_
_entity.id
_entity.type
_entity.pdbx_description
1 polymer ?
#
loop_
_entity_poly.entity_id
_entity_poly.type
_entity_poly.pdbx_seq_one_letter_code
_entity_poly.pdbx_strand_id
1 'polypeptide(L)'
;MEKADFIENYNNVTNNPIRFVITQTKRILFILHISILLLSCVSRLGRPELLGTIVDYDKNPVEGCAVGKTLTDKNGKFILPEIRYHEFFFNWKPHHFI
;
A
#
# COMPACT_ATOMS: atom_id res chain seq x y z
N MET A 1 -59.35 18.16 4.71
CA MET A 1 -59.17 16.99 3.81
C MET A 1 -57.80 17.02 3.15
N GLU A 2 -57.29 18.17 2.72
CA GLU A 2 -55.98 18.35 2.05
C GLU A 2 -54.72 17.83 2.79
N LYS A 3 -54.65 17.94 4.12
CA LYS A 3 -53.47 17.45 4.88
C LYS A 3 -53.29 15.93 4.84
N ALA A 4 -54.37 15.17 4.78
CA ALA A 4 -54.30 13.71 4.78
C ALA A 4 -53.76 13.20 3.45
N ASP A 5 -54.26 13.75 2.34
CA ASP A 5 -53.85 13.41 0.98
C ASP A 5 -52.37 13.78 0.72
N PHE A 6 -51.91 14.90 1.28
CA PHE A 6 -50.50 15.29 1.20
C PHE A 6 -49.58 14.34 1.97
N ILE A 7 -49.97 13.94 3.19
CA ILE A 7 -49.20 13.02 4.02
C ILE A 7 -49.18 11.62 3.37
N GLU A 8 -50.29 11.17 2.81
CA GLU A 8 -50.38 9.88 2.12
C GLU A 8 -49.51 9.86 0.86
N ASN A 9 -49.54 10.93 0.06
CA ASN A 9 -48.68 11.07 -1.12
C ASN A 9 -47.20 11.11 -0.73
N TYR A 10 -46.84 11.90 0.28
CA TYR A 10 -45.46 11.94 0.80
C TYR A 10 -44.98 10.55 1.24
N ASN A 11 -45.80 9.83 2.00
CA ASN A 11 -45.49 8.48 2.47
C ASN A 11 -45.39 7.47 1.32
N ASN A 12 -46.20 7.59 0.26
CA ASN A 12 -46.10 6.71 -0.91
C ASN A 12 -44.77 6.92 -1.66
N VAL A 13 -44.31 8.17 -1.75
CA VAL A 13 -43.08 8.53 -2.47
C VAL A 13 -41.86 8.09 -1.66
N THR A 14 -41.90 8.25 -0.34
CA THR A 14 -40.80 7.84 0.54
C THR A 14 -40.72 6.33 0.73
N ASN A 15 -41.86 5.65 0.83
CA ASN A 15 -41.94 4.20 1.04
C ASN A 15 -41.95 3.40 -0.26
N ASN A 16 -41.72 4.06 -1.41
CA ASN A 16 -41.59 3.38 -2.68
C ASN A 16 -40.42 2.39 -2.61
N PRO A 17 -40.67 1.06 -2.73
CA PRO A 17 -39.65 0.04 -2.57
C PRO A 17 -38.51 0.20 -3.57
N ILE A 18 -38.78 0.74 -4.76
CA ILE A 18 -37.78 1.00 -5.79
C ILE A 18 -36.79 2.08 -5.32
N ARG A 19 -37.29 3.17 -4.72
CA ARG A 19 -36.45 4.26 -4.19
C ARG A 19 -35.57 3.78 -3.04
N PHE A 20 -36.11 2.91 -2.19
CA PHE A 20 -35.35 2.27 -1.11
C PHE A 20 -34.22 1.39 -1.68
N VAL A 21 -34.53 0.49 -2.62
CA VAL A 21 -33.52 -0.39 -3.25
C VAL A 21 -32.43 0.42 -3.95
N ILE A 22 -32.78 1.46 -4.73
CA ILE A 22 -31.78 2.32 -5.39
C ILE A 22 -30.86 3.00 -4.37
N THR A 23 -31.40 3.48 -3.25
CA THR A 23 -30.62 4.14 -2.20
C THR A 23 -29.66 3.16 -1.52
N GLN A 24 -30.11 1.92 -1.28
CA GLN A 24 -29.27 0.87 -0.70
C GLN A 24 -28.16 0.42 -1.67
N THR A 25 -28.47 0.24 -2.96
CA THR A 25 -27.47 -0.10 -3.98
C THR A 25 -26.38 0.97 -4.09
N LYS A 26 -26.76 2.26 -4.08
CA LYS A 26 -25.78 3.37 -4.09
C LYS A 26 -24.83 3.32 -2.89
N ARG A 27 -25.36 3.05 -1.69
CA ARG A 27 -24.55 2.92 -0.46
C ARG A 27 -23.60 1.73 -0.55
N ILE A 28 -24.08 0.58 -1.03
CA ILE A 28 -23.24 -0.61 -1.21
C ILE A 28 -22.11 -0.34 -2.21
N LEU A 29 -22.42 0.29 -3.35
CA LEU A 29 -21.41 0.63 -4.36
C LEU A 29 -20.35 1.59 -3.80
N PHE A 30 -20.76 2.57 -3.00
CA PHE A 30 -19.84 3.50 -2.36
C PHE A 30 -18.91 2.81 -1.36
N ILE A 31 -19.45 1.94 -0.50
CA ILE A 31 -18.66 1.18 0.47
C ILE A 31 -17.70 0.22 -0.25
N LEU A 32 -18.17 -0.47 -1.30
CA LEU A 32 -17.34 -1.35 -2.11
C LEU A 32 -16.15 -0.59 -2.70
N HIS A 33 -16.37 0.62 -3.22
CA HIS A 33 -15.32 1.44 -3.79
C HIS A 33 -14.27 1.84 -2.75
N ILE A 34 -14.68 2.25 -1.55
CA ILE A 34 -13.77 2.57 -0.44
C ILE A 34 -12.97 1.34 -0.01
N SER A 35 -13.61 0.18 0.11
CA SER A 35 -12.92 -1.06 0.48
C SER A 35 -11.82 -1.42 -0.51
N ILE A 36 -12.05 -1.26 -1.81
CA ILE A 36 -11.04 -1.51 -2.85
C ILE A 36 -9.84 -0.55 -2.69
N LEU A 37 -10.10 0.73 -2.40
CA LEU A 37 -9.03 1.71 -2.18
C LEU A 37 -8.18 1.37 -0.95
N LEU A 38 -8.81 0.90 0.13
CA LEU A 38 -8.11 0.51 1.37
C LEU A 38 -7.33 -0.82 1.23
N LEU A 39 -7.68 -1.66 0.27
CA LEU A 39 -6.99 -2.93 -0.02
C LEU A 39 -5.77 -2.78 -0.93
N SER A 40 -5.47 -1.57 -1.41
CA SER A 40 -4.32 -1.32 -2.28
C SER A 40 -2.99 -1.45 -1.52
N CYS A 41 -2.49 -2.68 -1.44
CA CYS A 41 -1.15 -2.97 -0.96
C CYS A 41 -0.16 -2.79 -2.10
N VAL A 42 0.87 -1.96 -1.89
CA VAL A 42 1.92 -1.71 -2.88
C VAL A 42 3.26 -2.18 -2.31
N SER A 43 4.05 -2.85 -3.15
CA SER A 43 5.44 -3.17 -2.84
C SER A 43 6.30 -1.94 -3.09
N ARG A 44 6.90 -1.39 -2.03
CA ARG A 44 7.79 -0.23 -2.08
C ARG A 44 9.24 -0.67 -1.93
N LEU A 45 10.12 0.01 -2.64
CA LEU A 45 11.56 -0.19 -2.50
C LEU A 45 12.05 0.47 -1.20
N GLY A 46 12.68 -0.30 -0.33
CA GLY A 46 13.37 0.22 0.85
C GLY A 46 14.84 0.49 0.55
N ARG A 47 15.55 -0.52 0.05
CA ARG A 47 16.95 -0.42 -0.36
C ARG A 47 17.14 -1.18 -1.67
N PRO A 48 17.79 -0.59 -2.69
CA PRO A 48 18.17 -1.32 -3.89
C PRO A 48 19.17 -2.43 -3.53
N GLU A 49 19.39 -3.34 -4.47
CA GLU A 49 20.54 -4.24 -4.40
C GLU A 49 21.83 -3.40 -4.42
N LEU A 50 22.77 -3.70 -3.50
CA LEU A 50 24.07 -3.07 -3.48
C LEU A 50 25.14 -4.13 -3.76
N LEU A 51 26.01 -3.81 -4.71
CA LEU A 51 27.13 -4.65 -5.10
C LEU A 51 28.40 -3.82 -5.07
N GLY A 52 29.51 -4.44 -4.70
CA GLY A 52 30.78 -3.77 -4.61
C GLY A 52 31.92 -4.72 -4.29
N THR A 53 33.12 -4.16 -4.22
CA THR A 53 34.34 -4.88 -3.89
C THR A 53 35.05 -4.15 -2.77
N ILE A 54 35.41 -4.85 -1.70
CA ILE A 54 36.26 -4.36 -0.63
C ILE A 54 37.70 -4.72 -0.96
N VAL A 55 38.57 -3.70 -0.91
CA VAL A 55 40.01 -3.83 -1.12
C VAL A 55 40.76 -3.17 0.03
N ASP A 56 42.01 -3.58 0.23
CA ASP A 56 42.94 -2.94 1.16
C ASP A 56 43.54 -1.65 0.58
N TYR A 57 44.47 -1.02 1.31
CA TYR A 57 45.16 0.19 0.86
C TYR A 57 46.03 -0.02 -0.39
N ASP A 58 46.50 -1.25 -0.62
CA ASP A 58 47.32 -1.66 -1.76
C ASP A 58 46.47 -2.17 -2.94
N LYS A 59 45.13 -2.05 -2.84
CA LYS A 59 44.12 -2.50 -3.81
C LYS A 59 43.97 -4.02 -3.95
N ASN A 60 44.44 -4.81 -2.98
CA ASN A 60 44.19 -6.25 -2.95
C ASN A 60 42.79 -6.54 -2.40
N PRO A 61 42.06 -7.52 -2.96
CA PRO A 61 40.73 -7.88 -2.47
C PRO A 61 40.79 -8.47 -1.06
N VAL A 62 39.83 -8.09 -0.21
CA VAL A 62 39.73 -8.55 1.18
C VAL A 62 38.59 -9.55 1.32
N GLU A 63 38.92 -10.81 1.61
CA GLU A 63 37.95 -11.87 1.91
C GLU A 63 37.44 -11.78 3.35
N GLY A 64 36.17 -12.17 3.58
CA GLY A 64 35.59 -12.30 4.91
C GLY A 64 35.28 -10.98 5.62
N CYS A 65 35.28 -9.85 4.91
CA CYS A 65 34.90 -8.55 5.44
C CYS A 65 33.37 -8.48 5.63
N ALA A 66 32.92 -8.05 6.81
CA ALA A 66 31.51 -7.88 7.10
C ALA A 66 30.95 -6.60 6.47
N VAL A 67 30.03 -6.77 5.52
CA VAL A 67 29.31 -5.67 4.87
C VAL A 67 27.83 -5.85 5.16
N GLY A 68 27.32 -5.11 6.15
CA GLY A 68 25.93 -5.24 6.61
C GLY A 68 25.61 -6.65 7.11
N LYS A 69 24.86 -7.42 6.33
CA LYS A 69 24.45 -8.81 6.65
C LYS A 69 25.18 -9.88 5.82
N THR A 70 26.17 -9.50 5.01
CA THR A 70 26.93 -10.43 4.16
C THR A 70 28.43 -10.35 4.44
N LEU A 71 29.17 -11.37 4.01
CA LEU A 71 30.63 -11.41 4.04
C LEU A 71 31.15 -11.31 2.61
N THR A 72 32.31 -10.69 2.42
CA THR A 72 32.97 -10.64 1.11
C THR A 72 33.54 -12.00 0.71
N ASP A 73 33.51 -12.29 -0.60
CA ASP A 73 34.11 -13.48 -1.18
C ASP A 73 35.65 -13.36 -1.31
N LYS A 74 36.29 -14.41 -1.84
CA LYS A 74 37.73 -14.43 -2.16
C LYS A 74 38.24 -13.31 -3.08
N ASN A 75 37.34 -12.65 -3.82
CA ASN A 75 37.64 -11.52 -4.70
C ASN A 75 37.26 -10.18 -4.04
N GLY A 76 36.95 -10.18 -2.74
CA GLY A 76 36.48 -9.02 -2.00
C GLY A 76 35.07 -8.57 -2.37
N LYS A 77 34.34 -9.31 -3.21
CA LYS A 77 33.01 -8.92 -3.69
C LYS A 77 31.95 -9.20 -2.63
N PHE A 78 30.99 -8.29 -2.53
CA PHE A 78 29.79 -8.48 -1.74
C PHE A 78 28.54 -8.17 -2.57
N ILE A 79 27.45 -8.84 -2.20
CA ILE A 79 26.10 -8.56 -2.72
C ILE A 79 25.17 -8.43 -1.51
N LEU A 80 24.59 -7.26 -1.36
CA LEU A 80 23.51 -6.98 -0.42
C LEU A 80 22.19 -7.01 -1.19
N PRO A 81 21.32 -7.99 -0.94
CA PRO A 81 20.09 -8.15 -1.71
C PRO A 81 19.16 -6.95 -1.55
N GLU A 82 18.34 -6.70 -2.56
CA GLU A 82 17.29 -5.69 -2.51
C GLU A 82 16.34 -5.94 -1.32
N ILE A 83 15.95 -4.87 -0.64
CA ILE A 83 14.94 -4.91 0.42
C ILE A 83 13.71 -4.17 -0.07
N ARG A 84 12.61 -4.90 -0.17
CA ARG A 84 11.27 -4.35 -0.38
C ARG A 84 10.41 -4.53 0.86
N TYR A 85 9.44 -3.64 1.00
CA TYR A 85 8.43 -3.75 2.04
C TYR A 85 7.05 -3.47 1.45
N HIS A 86 6.03 -4.03 2.08
CA HIS A 86 4.64 -3.88 1.67
C HIS A 86 3.96 -2.85 2.54
N GLU A 87 3.38 -1.82 1.94
CA GLU A 87 2.60 -0.81 2.64
C GLU A 87 1.35 -0.44 1.85
N PHE A 88 0.30 -0.03 2.57
CA PHE A 88 -0.90 0.52 1.95
C PHE A 88 -0.57 1.79 1.16
N PHE A 89 -1.22 1.99 0.03
CA PHE A 89 -0.93 3.10 -0.88
C PHE A 89 -0.96 4.48 -0.17
N PHE A 90 -1.92 4.68 0.73
CA PHE A 90 -2.13 5.92 1.48
C PHE A 90 -1.28 6.07 2.75
N ASN A 91 -0.30 5.20 2.99
CA ASN A 91 0.59 5.34 4.12
C ASN A 91 1.69 6.38 3.81
N TRP A 92 1.51 7.61 4.30
CA TRP A 92 2.51 8.67 4.18
C TRP A 92 3.51 8.57 5.34
N LYS A 93 4.58 7.78 5.16
CA LYS A 93 5.73 7.83 6.07
C LYS A 93 6.80 8.77 5.51
N PRO A 94 7.34 9.70 6.31
CA PRO A 94 8.53 10.44 5.94
C PRO A 94 9.69 9.45 5.81
N HIS A 95 10.33 9.42 4.64
CA HIS A 95 11.50 8.59 4.39
C HIS A 95 12.64 9.00 5.33
N HIS A 96 12.88 8.20 6.38
CA HIS A 96 14.14 8.23 7.09
C HIS A 96 15.03 7.18 6.44
N PHE A 97 15.89 7.64 5.52
CA PHE A 97 16.98 6.82 4.99
C PHE A 97 17.92 6.53 6.17
N ILE A 98 17.95 5.28 6.62
CA ILE A 98 19.00 4.72 7.49
C ILE A 98 19.83 3.78 6.62
#